data_AF-A0A522RXR8-F1
#
_entry.id   AF-A0A522RXR8-F1
#
_cell.length_a   1.000
_cell.length_b   1.000
_cell.length_c   1.000
_cell.angle_alpha   90.00
_cell.angle_beta   90.00
_cell.angle_gamma   90.00
#
_symmetry.space_group_name_H-M   'P 1'
#
loop_
_entity.id
_entity.type
_entity.pdbx_description
1 polymer ?
#
loop_
_entity_poly.entity_id
_entity_poly.type
_entity_poly.pdbx_seq_one_letter_code
_entity_poly.pdbx_strand_id
1 'polypeptide(L)' 'MKLTDTERYEIEALAFTHTTGYDAPGKDVAPAAHSHSYDARCAAWDVWMKANCQCIGAILHGVELTLEDVTDAT' A
#
# COMPACT_ATOMS: atom_id res chain seq x y z
N MET A 1 -7.38 12.51 -10.61
CA MET A 1 -7.49 13.06 -9.25
C MET A 1 -6.26 12.62 -8.49
N LYS A 2 -5.69 13.45 -7.59
CA LYS A 2 -4.57 13.00 -6.75
C LYS A 2 -5.06 12.20 -5.55
N LEU A 3 -4.44 11.05 -5.32
CA LEU A 3 -4.68 10.25 -4.11
C LEU A 3 -4.07 10.97 -2.91
N THR A 4 -4.80 10.99 -1.80
CA THR A 4 -4.27 11.40 -0.50
C THR A 4 -3.19 10.43 -0.01
N ASP A 5 -2.35 10.87 0.92
CA ASP A 5 -1.32 10.00 1.52
C ASP A 5 -1.94 8.76 2.18
N THR A 6 -3.10 8.91 2.80
CA THR A 6 -3.86 7.80 3.39
C THR A 6 -4.29 6.80 2.31
N GLU A 7 -4.89 7.24 1.21
CA GLU A 7 -5.32 6.35 0.13
C GLU A 7 -4.14 5.64 -0.54
N ARG A 8 -3.03 6.35 -0.73
CA ARG A 8 -1.78 5.76 -1.24
C ARG A 8 -1.31 4.65 -0.32
N TYR A 9 -1.20 4.93 0.97
CA TYR A 9 -0.80 3.95 1.97
C TYR A 9 -1.76 2.75 2.02
N GLU A 10 -3.07 2.97 1.92
CA GLU A 10 -4.07 1.89 1.90
C GLU A 10 -3.88 0.95 0.71
N ILE A 11 -3.62 1.49 -0.48
CA ILE A 11 -3.36 0.72 -1.69
C ILE A 11 -2.04 -0.07 -1.55
N GLU A 12 -0.98 0.58 -1.07
CA GLU A 12 0.31 -0.06 -0.82
C GLU A 12 0.18 -1.18 0.22
N ALA A 13 -0.52 -0.92 1.32
CA ALA A 13 -0.73 -1.87 2.40
C ALA A 13 -1.53 -3.09 1.94
N LEU A 14 -2.57 -2.88 1.14
CA LEU A 14 -3.33 -3.97 0.53
C LEU A 14 -2.44 -4.84 -0.36
N ALA A 15 -1.68 -4.22 -1.26
CA ALA A 15 -0.77 -4.94 -2.16
C ALA A 15 0.30 -5.72 -1.38
N PHE A 16 0.87 -5.14 -0.34
CA PHE A 16 1.84 -5.80 0.54
C PHE A 16 1.24 -7.03 1.21
N THR A 17 0.07 -6.90 1.82
CA THR A 17 -0.60 -8.03 2.50
C THR A 17 -0.94 -9.15 1.54
N HIS A 18 -1.45 -8.84 0.36
CA HIS A 18 -1.78 -9.85 -0.65
C HIS A 18 -0.56 -10.57 -1.22
N THR A 19 0.59 -9.91 -1.30
CA THR A 19 1.80 -10.48 -1.93
C THR A 19 2.74 -11.14 -0.94
N THR A 20 2.70 -10.77 0.33
CA THR A 20 3.64 -11.26 1.35
C THR A 20 2.96 -12.07 2.46
N GLY A 21 1.65 -11.88 2.68
CA GLY A 21 0.93 -12.42 3.84
C GLY A 21 1.19 -11.69 5.15
N TYR A 22 2.03 -10.65 5.15
CA TYR A 22 2.27 -9.80 6.33
C TYR A 22 1.30 -8.62 6.37
N ASP A 23 0.93 -8.19 7.58
CA ASP A 23 0.22 -6.92 7.75
C ASP A 23 1.19 -5.76 7.59
N ALA A 24 0.81 -4.75 6.81
CA ALA A 24 1.61 -3.52 6.65
C ALA A 24 1.87 -2.84 8.00
N PRO A 25 3.08 -2.32 8.27
CA PRO A 25 3.36 -1.56 9.49
C PRO A 25 2.60 -0.24 9.48
N GLY A 26 2.04 0.17 10.62
CA GLY A 26 1.23 1.39 10.74
C GLY A 26 -0.28 1.22 10.61
N LYS A 27 -0.78 0.00 10.31
CA LYS A 27 -2.21 -0.31 10.39
C LYS A 27 -2.70 -0.28 11.84
N ASP A 28 -3.80 0.44 12.07
CA ASP A 28 -4.48 0.57 13.38
C ASP A 28 -5.26 -0.69 13.74
N VAL A 29 -4.55 -1.78 14.02
CA VAL A 29 -5.15 -2.97 14.65
C VAL A 29 -4.41 -3.28 15.95
N ALA A 30 -5.12 -3.93 16.88
CA ALA A 30 -4.54 -4.30 18.16
C ALA A 30 -3.26 -5.15 17.92
N PRO A 31 -2.14 -4.89 18.63
CA PRO A 31 -0.89 -5.62 18.40
C PRO A 31 -1.02 -7.15 18.45
N ALA A 32 -1.91 -7.66 19.29
CA ALA A 32 -2.19 -9.09 19.43
C ALA A 32 -2.96 -9.72 18.25
N ALA A 33 -3.52 -8.91 17.34
CA ALA A 33 -4.21 -9.37 16.15
C ALA A 33 -3.25 -9.68 14.99
N HIS A 34 -1.99 -9.25 15.08
CA HIS A 34 -1.00 -9.50 14.04
C HIS A 34 -0.41 -10.91 14.14
N SER A 35 -0.31 -11.59 13.00
CA SER A 35 0.32 -12.91 12.92
C SER A 35 1.85 -12.86 13.07
N HIS A 36 2.45 -11.68 12.90
CA HIS A 36 3.89 -11.45 12.96
C HIS A 36 4.23 -10.27 13.87
N SER A 37 5.43 -10.29 14.47
CA SER A 37 5.92 -9.17 15.28
C SER A 37 6.04 -7.89 14.46
N TYR A 38 5.97 -6.74 15.13
CA TYR A 38 6.13 -5.44 14.49
C TYR A 38 7.45 -5.34 13.71
N ASP A 39 8.57 -5.75 14.32
CA ASP A 39 9.89 -5.71 13.67
C ASP A 39 9.97 -6.58 12.41
N ALA A 40 9.35 -7.77 12.44
CA ALA A 40 9.30 -8.66 11.27
C ALA A 40 8.49 -8.04 10.13
N ARG A 41 7.38 -7.36 10.45
CA ARG A 41 6.55 -6.64 9.47
C ARG A 41 7.29 -5.45 8.85
N CYS A 42 8.00 -4.66 9.67
CA CYS A 42 8.83 -3.56 9.18
C CYS A 42 9.94 -4.05 8.25
N ALA A 43 10.64 -5.12 8.63
CA ALA A 43 11.69 -5.71 7.79
C ALA A 43 11.13 -6.24 6.45
N ALA A 44 9.99 -6.93 6.49
CA ALA A 44 9.32 -7.42 5.29
C ALA A 44 8.86 -6.27 4.39
N TRP A 45 8.29 -5.21 4.97
CA TRP A 45 7.87 -4.00 4.27
C TRP A 45 9.03 -3.33 3.53
N ASP A 46 10.15 -3.11 4.21
CA ASP A 46 11.33 -2.46 3.63
C ASP A 46 11.90 -3.25 2.44
N VAL A 47 11.99 -4.58 2.58
CA VAL A 47 12.47 -5.46 1.51
C VAL A 47 11.51 -5.44 0.33
N TRP A 48 10.21 -5.56 0.60
CA TRP A 48 9.18 -5.57 -0.43
C TRP A 48 9.11 -4.23 -1.17
N MET A 49 9.13 -3.10 -0.46
CA MET A 49 9.13 -1.77 -1.07
C MET A 49 10.37 -1.56 -1.95
N LYS A 50 11.57 -1.96 -1.50
CA LYS A 50 12.77 -1.87 -2.34
C LYS A 50 12.67 -2.66 -3.64
N ALA A 51 12.02 -3.82 -3.60
CA ALA A 51 11.83 -4.66 -4.77
C ALA A 51 10.72 -4.16 -5.72
N ASN A 52 9.68 -3.51 -5.19
CA ASN A 52 8.44 -3.24 -5.92
C ASN A 52 8.11 -1.76 -6.11
N CYS A 53 8.86 -0.81 -5.52
CA CYS A 53 8.52 0.62 -5.49
C CYS A 53 8.26 1.22 -6.88
N GLN A 54 9.00 0.80 -7.91
CA GLN A 54 8.80 1.29 -9.27
C GLN A 54 7.45 0.83 -9.85
N CYS A 55 7.09 -0.44 -9.65
CA CYS A 55 5.83 -1.00 -10.12
C CYS A 55 4.64 -0.37 -9.37
N ILE A 56 4.74 -0.29 -8.04
CA ILE A 56 3.73 0.33 -7.18
C ILE A 56 3.53 1.79 -7.56
N GLY A 57 4.61 2.55 -7.74
CA GLY A 57 4.55 3.95 -8.16
C GLY A 57 3.86 4.13 -9.51
N ALA A 58 4.15 3.25 -10.48
CA ALA A 58 3.48 3.28 -11.78
C ALA A 58 1.98 2.96 -11.68
N ILE A 59 1.60 1.99 -10.85
CA ILE A 59 0.19 1.64 -10.60
C ILE A 59 -0.55 2.80 -9.93
N LEU A 60 0.01 3.38 -8.87
CA LEU A 60 -0.57 4.53 -8.17
C LEU A 60 -0.79 5.69 -9.14
N HIS A 61 0.19 5.97 -10.00
CA HIS A 61 0.04 7.01 -11.02
C HIS A 61 -1.07 6.69 -12.03
N GLY A 62 -1.17 5.44 -12.51
CA GLY A 62 -2.23 5.01 -13.41
C GLY A 62 -3.63 5.12 -12.79
N VAL A 63 -3.76 4.83 -11.49
CA VAL A 63 -5.01 5.03 -10.73
C VAL A 63 -5.39 6.50 -10.68
N GLU A 64 -4.45 7.39 -10.37
CA GLU A 64 -4.71 8.84 -10.35
C GLU A 64 -5.26 9.37 -11.67
N LEU A 65 -4.65 8.95 -12.80
CA LEU A 65 -5.09 9.30 -14.15
C LEU A 65 -6.48 8.77 -14.45
N THR A 66 -6.74 7.49 -14.13
CA THR A 66 -8.06 6.88 -14.36
C THR A 66 -9.16 7.59 -13.58
N LEU A 67 -8.88 8.02 -12.34
CA LEU A 67 -9.83 8.77 -11.53
C LEU A 67 -10.04 10.20 -12.05
N GLU A 68 -9.02 10.81 -12.66
CA GLU A 68 -9.12 12.09 -13.39
C GLU A 68 -10.09 11.98 -14.58
N ASP A 69 -9.92 10.94 -15.41
CA ASP A 69 -10.76 10.70 -16.59
C ASP A 69 -12.22 10.46 -16.20
N VAL A 70 -12.48 9.75 -15.10
CA VAL A 70 -13.85 9.51 -14.61
C VAL A 70 -14.51 10.81 -14.13
N THR A 71 -13.78 11.72 -13.48
CA THR A 71 -14.34 13.00 -13.03
C THR A 71 -14.62 13.97 -14.17
N ASP A 72 -13.86 13.91 -15.26
CA ASP A 72 -14.07 14.76 -16.44
C ASP A 72 -15.21 14.23 -17.35
N ALA A 73 -15.62 12.97 -17.18
CA ALA A 73 -16.70 12.33 -17.93
C ALA A 73 -18.10 12.50 -17.31
N THR A 74 -18.22 13.13 -16.14
CA THR A 74 -19.47 13.34 -15.38
C THR A 74 -19.82 14.81 -15.23
#